data_AF-D5DC95-F1
#
_entry.id   AF-D5DC95-F1
#
_cell.length_a   1.000
_cell.length_b   1.000
_cell.length_c   1.000
_cell.angle_alpha   90.00
_cell.angle_beta   90.00
_cell.angle_gamma   90.00
#
_symmetry.space_group_name_H-M   'P 1'
#
loop_
_entity.id
_entity.type
_entity.pdbx_description
1 polymer ?
#
loop_
_entity_poly.entity_id
_entity_poly.type
_entity_poly.pdbx_seq_one_letter_code
_entity_poly.pdbx_strand_id
1 'polypeptide(L)'
;MILYISKKVGILSWFATCLHFLVEPFFILTSTAPYSFLHHAMSDLGVTSCGTYTYLIAPHEFCSPHHFWMNVLFIINGLTLSIGVLYISQNLKKTKITQLATAFILILALGNIVSGFIPADINLFWHSIFAQLGMITVLAGLWMYASSLTSGKYWT
;
A
#
# COMPACT_ATOMS: atom_id res chain seq x y z
N MET A 1 18.87 6.25 -18.44
CA MET A 1 17.76 7.19 -18.70
C MET A 1 17.01 7.40 -17.40
N ILE A 2 17.20 8.54 -16.72
CA ILE A 2 16.52 8.81 -15.44
C ILE A 2 15.12 9.32 -15.80
N LEU A 3 14.09 8.53 -15.47
CA LEU A 3 12.69 8.93 -15.60
C LEU A 3 12.48 10.22 -14.78
N TYR A 4 12.18 11.33 -15.45
CA TYR A 4 11.90 12.60 -14.79
C TYR A 4 10.40 12.73 -14.52
N ILE A 5 10.02 12.92 -13.26
CA ILE A 5 8.62 13.05 -12.84
C ILE A 5 8.29 14.52 -12.63
N SER A 6 7.31 15.05 -13.36
CA SER A 6 6.91 16.45 -13.19
C SER A 6 6.30 16.72 -11.81
N LYS A 7 6.42 17.96 -11.31
CA LYS A 7 5.83 18.39 -10.02
C LYS A 7 4.33 18.10 -9.93
N LYS A 8 3.58 18.34 -11.01
CA LYS A 8 2.12 18.09 -11.04
C LYS A 8 1.81 16.62 -10.85
N VAL A 9 2.53 15.73 -11.56
CA VAL A 9 2.35 14.28 -11.48
C VAL A 9 2.72 13.75 -10.09
N GLY A 10 3.87 14.19 -9.54
CA GLY A 10 4.30 13.75 -8.21
C GLY A 10 3.38 14.20 -7.09
N ILE A 11 2.83 15.43 -7.15
CA ILE A 11 1.85 15.90 -6.17
C ILE A 11 0.54 15.13 -6.31
N LEU A 12 0.03 14.98 -7.54
CA LEU A 12 -1.22 14.26 -7.79
C LEU A 12 -1.13 12.80 -7.34
N SER A 13 0.03 12.15 -7.53
CA SER A 13 0.22 10.76 -7.10
C SER A 13 0.18 10.63 -5.57
N TRP A 14 0.76 11.58 -4.82
CA TRP A 14 0.63 11.60 -3.35
C TRP A 14 -0.81 11.83 -2.90
N PHE A 15 -1.54 12.75 -3.54
CA PHE A 15 -2.97 12.94 -3.27
C PHE A 15 -3.77 11.66 -3.54
N ALA A 16 -3.52 10.99 -4.66
CA ALA A 16 -4.19 9.73 -5.00
C ALA A 16 -3.87 8.60 -4.01
N THR A 17 -2.62 8.52 -3.55
CA THR A 17 -2.23 7.59 -2.47
C THR A 17 -2.97 7.89 -1.16
N CYS A 18 -3.12 9.17 -0.78
CA CYS A 18 -3.90 9.52 0.41
C CYS A 18 -5.40 9.26 0.24
N LEU A 19 -5.92 9.42 -0.98
CA LEU A 19 -7.33 9.18 -1.29
C LEU A 19 -7.74 7.72 -1.03
N HIS A 20 -6.81 6.77 -1.10
CA HIS A 20 -7.03 5.37 -0.72
C HIS A 20 -7.70 5.25 0.66
N PHE A 21 -7.19 5.97 1.68
CA PHE A 21 -7.74 5.94 3.03
C PHE A 21 -9.15 6.52 3.16
N LEU A 22 -9.57 7.36 2.20
CA LEU A 22 -10.92 7.92 2.17
C LEU A 22 -11.91 7.01 1.43
N VAL A 23 -11.43 6.27 0.43
CA VAL A 23 -12.27 5.37 -0.38
C VAL A 23 -12.42 4.01 0.30
N GLU A 24 -11.43 3.53 1.04
CA GLU A 24 -11.50 2.24 1.71
C GLU A 24 -12.71 2.08 2.67
N PRO A 25 -13.07 3.06 3.52
CA PRO A 25 -14.26 2.96 4.37
C PRO A 25 -15.56 2.75 3.59
N PHE A 26 -15.64 3.23 2.34
CA PHE A 26 -16.80 2.95 1.49
C PHE A 26 -16.92 1.45 1.20
N PHE A 27 -15.83 0.75 0.89
CA PHE A 27 -15.87 -0.69 0.65
C PHE A 27 -16.22 -1.48 1.90
N ILE A 28 -15.76 -1.02 3.07
CA ILE A 28 -16.12 -1.60 4.36
C ILE A 28 -17.62 -1.50 4.60
N LEU A 29 -18.22 -0.33 4.34
CA LEU A 29 -19.67 -0.13 4.48
C LEU A 29 -20.50 -0.97 3.50
N THR A 30 -19.92 -1.37 2.37
CA THR A 30 -20.57 -2.24 1.39
C THR A 30 -20.37 -3.74 1.66
N SER A 31 -19.53 -4.10 2.62
CA SER A 31 -19.38 -5.50 3.06
C SER A 31 -20.68 -5.97 3.69
N THR A 32 -21.16 -7.16 3.30
CA THR A 32 -22.35 -7.76 3.89
C THR A 32 -22.04 -8.58 5.15
N ALA A 33 -20.77 -8.93 5.35
CA ALA A 33 -20.29 -9.56 6.56
C ALA A 33 -19.73 -8.51 7.55
N PRO A 34 -19.82 -8.75 8.88
CA PRO A 34 -19.27 -7.85 9.88
C PRO A 34 -17.76 -7.66 9.70
N TYR A 35 -17.32 -6.41 9.54
CA TYR A 35 -15.90 -6.07 9.41
C TYR A 35 -15.47 -5.19 10.59
N SER A 36 -14.39 -5.58 11.27
CA SER A 36 -13.80 -4.78 12.35
C SER A 36 -12.42 -4.27 11.97
N PHE A 37 -12.26 -2.93 11.91
CA PHE A 37 -11.01 -2.24 11.60
C PHE A 37 -9.82 -2.64 12.49
N LEU A 38 -10.10 -3.05 13.74
CA LEU A 38 -9.04 -3.38 14.72
C LEU A 38 -8.61 -4.85 14.64
N HIS A 39 -9.44 -5.72 14.07
CA HIS A 39 -9.25 -7.17 14.13
C HIS A 39 -9.12 -7.83 12.76
N HIS A 40 -9.55 -7.15 11.69
CA HIS A 40 -9.57 -7.69 10.32
C HIS A 40 -8.54 -6.96 9.47
N ALA A 41 -7.97 -7.68 8.52
CA ALA A 41 -6.97 -7.11 7.62
C ALA A 41 -7.67 -6.34 6.50
N MET A 42 -7.09 -5.22 6.07
CA MET A 42 -7.62 -4.45 4.93
C MET A 42 -7.69 -5.29 3.66
N SER A 43 -6.80 -6.27 3.50
CA SER A 43 -6.81 -7.21 2.38
C SER A 43 -8.04 -8.12 2.32
N ASP A 44 -8.77 -8.29 3.43
CA ASP A 44 -10.00 -9.10 3.47
C ASP A 44 -11.09 -8.54 2.55
N LEU A 45 -11.08 -7.23 2.33
CA LEU A 45 -12.01 -6.55 1.42
C LEU A 45 -11.74 -6.91 -0.06
N GLY A 46 -10.58 -7.47 -0.38
CA GLY A 46 -10.18 -7.92 -1.72
C GLY A 46 -10.50 -9.39 -2.03
N VAL A 47 -11.00 -10.15 -1.05
CA VAL A 47 -11.34 -11.57 -1.20
C VAL A 47 -12.50 -11.76 -2.17
N THR A 48 -12.38 -12.71 -3.10
CA THR A 48 -13.34 -12.88 -4.21
C THR A 48 -14.53 -13.77 -3.87
N SER A 49 -14.39 -14.63 -2.87
CA SER A 49 -15.42 -15.59 -2.47
C SER A 49 -16.06 -15.20 -1.13
N CYS A 50 -17.37 -15.43 -1.00
CA CYS A 50 -18.05 -15.25 0.29
C CYS A 50 -18.07 -16.56 1.08
N GLY A 51 -17.84 -16.49 2.40
CA GLY A 51 -17.90 -17.64 3.29
C GLY A 51 -16.99 -17.55 4.50
N THR A 52 -17.01 -18.59 5.33
CA THR A 52 -16.08 -18.79 6.45
C THR A 52 -14.87 -19.60 5.98
N TYR A 53 -13.69 -19.36 6.56
CA TYR A 53 -12.46 -20.05 6.17
C TYR A 53 -12.08 -19.91 4.70
N THR A 54 -12.37 -18.75 4.10
CA THR A 54 -12.03 -18.45 2.70
C THR A 54 -10.52 -18.56 2.42
N TYR A 55 -9.68 -18.46 3.46
CA TYR A 55 -8.28 -18.83 3.43
C TYR A 55 -7.81 -19.33 4.81
N LEU A 56 -6.68 -20.08 4.83
CA LEU A 56 -6.23 -20.94 5.95
C LEU A 56 -6.19 -20.32 7.36
N ILE A 57 -6.18 -18.99 7.49
CA ILE A 57 -5.91 -18.27 8.75
C ILE A 57 -7.13 -17.44 9.20
N ALA A 58 -8.26 -17.51 8.51
CA ALA A 58 -9.37 -16.60 8.74
C ALA A 58 -10.67 -17.32 9.17
N PRO A 59 -10.91 -17.50 10.50
CA PRO A 59 -12.09 -18.20 11.02
C PRO A 59 -13.37 -17.36 11.02
N HIS A 60 -13.44 -16.29 10.22
CA HIS A 60 -14.53 -15.32 10.20
C HIS A 60 -15.21 -15.35 8.84
N GLU A 61 -16.46 -14.89 8.77
CA GLU A 61 -17.18 -14.78 7.50
C GLU A 61 -16.75 -13.52 6.76
N PHE A 62 -16.44 -13.65 5.47
CA PHE A 62 -16.13 -12.52 4.59
C PHE A 62 -17.11 -12.48 3.44
N CYS A 63 -17.55 -11.29 3.07
CA CYS A 63 -18.27 -11.09 1.81
C CYS A 63 -18.15 -9.63 1.37
N SER A 64 -17.34 -9.40 0.33
CA SER A 64 -17.08 -8.07 -0.25
C SER A 64 -17.64 -8.03 -1.68
N PRO A 65 -18.87 -7.53 -1.90
CA PRO A 65 -19.48 -7.48 -3.23
C PRO A 65 -18.69 -6.66 -4.24
N HIS A 66 -17.86 -5.74 -3.74
CA HIS A 66 -17.03 -4.84 -4.53
C HIS A 66 -15.54 -5.17 -4.46
N HIS A 67 -15.19 -6.43 -4.15
CA HIS A 67 -13.81 -6.91 -4.09
C HIS A 67 -12.97 -6.53 -5.32
N PHE A 68 -13.59 -6.54 -6.51
CA PHE A 68 -12.92 -6.14 -7.76
C PHE A 68 -12.40 -4.70 -7.69
N TRP A 69 -13.23 -3.76 -7.24
CA TRP A 69 -12.87 -2.36 -7.13
C TRP A 69 -11.86 -2.10 -6.02
N MET A 70 -11.94 -2.87 -4.93
CA MET A 70 -10.94 -2.82 -3.86
C MET A 70 -9.56 -3.28 -4.34
N ASN A 71 -9.51 -4.38 -5.11
CA ASN A 71 -8.27 -4.88 -5.70
C ASN A 71 -7.68 -3.90 -6.72
N VAL A 72 -8.52 -3.28 -7.55
CA VAL A 72 -8.10 -2.18 -8.43
C VAL A 72 -7.55 -1.01 -7.63
N LEU A 73 -8.18 -0.65 -6.51
CA LEU A 73 -7.71 0.42 -5.63
C LEU A 73 -6.33 0.10 -5.05
N PHE A 74 -6.05 -1.15 -4.65
CA PHE A 74 -4.72 -1.56 -4.20
C PHE A 74 -3.65 -1.39 -5.29
N ILE A 75 -3.95 -1.79 -6.52
CA ILE A 75 -3.05 -1.63 -7.66
C ILE A 75 -2.78 -0.14 -7.93
N ILE A 76 -3.83 0.68 -7.98
CA ILE A 76 -3.70 2.13 -8.19
C ILE A 76 -2.86 2.74 -7.07
N ASN A 77 -3.13 2.40 -5.80
CA ASN A 77 -2.40 2.91 -4.65
C ASN A 77 -0.91 2.55 -4.72
N GLY A 78 -0.57 1.32 -5.09
CA GLY A 78 0.83 0.91 -5.28
C GLY A 78 1.53 1.64 -6.43
N LEU A 79 0.83 1.88 -7.55
CA LEU A 79 1.37 2.67 -8.66
C LEU A 79 1.59 4.14 -8.28
N THR A 80 0.60 4.78 -7.64
CA THR A 80 0.70 6.19 -7.24
C THR A 80 1.73 6.39 -6.14
N LEU A 81 1.86 5.44 -5.21
CA LEU A 81 2.91 5.45 -4.20
C LEU A 81 4.30 5.34 -4.84
N SER A 82 4.45 4.44 -5.82
CA SER A 82 5.72 4.29 -6.56
C SER A 82 6.13 5.60 -7.24
N ILE A 83 5.20 6.25 -7.95
CA ILE A 83 5.45 7.53 -8.62
C ILE A 83 5.76 8.63 -7.59
N GLY A 84 5.01 8.71 -6.50
CA GLY A 84 5.20 9.72 -5.45
C GLY A 84 6.55 9.60 -4.76
N VAL A 85 6.99 8.37 -4.46
CA VAL A 85 8.28 8.08 -3.81
C VAL A 85 9.44 8.36 -4.74
N LEU A 86 9.34 7.99 -6.01
CA LEU A 86 10.34 8.34 -7.01
C LEU A 86 10.45 9.85 -7.20
N TYR A 87 9.32 10.57 -7.17
CA TYR A 87 9.30 12.04 -7.21
C TYR A 87 10.00 12.65 -5.99
N ILE A 88 9.80 12.13 -4.77
CA ILE A 88 10.56 12.61 -3.60
C ILE A 88 12.05 12.32 -3.77
N SER A 89 12.39 11.08 -4.14
CA SER A 89 13.77 10.63 -4.34
C SER A 89 14.51 11.49 -5.37
N GLN A 90 13.85 11.94 -6.44
CA GLN A 90 14.47 12.79 -7.46
C GLN A 90 14.88 14.18 -6.95
N ASN A 91 14.18 14.70 -5.93
CA ASN A 91 14.42 16.03 -5.35
C ASN A 91 15.38 15.99 -4.16
N LEU A 92 15.66 14.80 -3.62
CA LEU A 92 16.62 14.60 -2.54
C LEU A 92 18.05 14.42 -3.07
N LYS A 93 19.03 14.73 -2.22
CA LYS A 93 20.44 14.43 -2.51
C LYS A 93 20.61 12.93 -2.72
N LYS A 94 21.25 12.54 -3.82
CA LYS A 94 21.48 11.14 -4.18
C LYS A 94 22.56 10.53 -3.27
N THR A 95 22.12 9.98 -2.14
CA THR A 95 22.96 9.23 -1.21
C THR A 95 22.54 7.77 -1.16
N LYS A 96 23.43 6.86 -0.75
CA LYS A 96 23.10 5.43 -0.55
C LYS A 96 21.91 5.25 0.40
N ILE A 97 21.79 6.11 1.43
CA ILE A 97 20.68 6.11 2.37
C ILE A 97 19.37 6.43 1.65
N THR A 98 19.30 7.52 0.90
CA THR A 98 18.07 7.89 0.16
C THR A 98 17.67 6.85 -0.89
N GLN A 99 18.65 6.20 -1.54
CA GLN A 99 18.38 5.13 -2.51
C GLN A 99 17.82 3.89 -1.83
N LEU A 100 18.40 3.48 -0.70
CA LEU A 100 17.91 2.33 0.06
C LEU A 100 16.53 2.61 0.68
N ALA A 101 16.29 3.83 1.16
CA ALA A 101 14.97 4.29 1.62
C ALA A 101 13.92 4.22 0.51
N THR A 102 14.28 4.70 -0.69
CA THR A 102 13.42 4.61 -1.89
C THR A 102 13.08 3.14 -2.17
N ALA A 103 14.08 2.26 -2.17
CA ALA A 103 13.87 0.84 -2.44
C ALA A 103 12.93 0.18 -1.43
N PHE A 104 13.09 0.45 -0.14
CA PHE A 104 12.22 -0.07 0.91
C PHE A 104 10.76 0.35 0.73
N ILE A 105 10.50 1.62 0.41
CA ILE A 105 9.11 2.06 0.19
C ILE A 105 8.56 1.50 -1.13
N LEU A 106 9.41 1.30 -2.15
CA LEU A 106 8.99 0.62 -3.39
C LEU A 106 8.65 -0.86 -3.17
N ILE A 107 9.26 -1.55 -2.21
CA ILE A 107 8.87 -2.92 -1.83
C ILE A 107 7.44 -2.93 -1.29
N LEU A 108 7.05 -1.94 -0.46
CA LEU A 108 5.65 -1.79 -0.03
C LEU A 108 4.72 -1.53 -1.22
N ALA A 109 5.11 -0.62 -2.12
CA ALA A 109 4.30 -0.29 -3.29
C ALA A 109 4.08 -1.51 -4.19
N LEU A 110 5.12 -2.33 -4.37
CA LEU A 110 5.03 -3.61 -5.07
C LEU A 110 4.13 -4.60 -4.35
N GLY A 111 4.21 -4.69 -3.02
CA GLY A 111 3.33 -5.51 -2.19
C GLY A 111 1.85 -5.19 -2.43
N ASN A 112 1.48 -3.90 -2.43
CA ASN A 112 0.10 -3.48 -2.72
C ASN A 112 -0.36 -3.90 -4.14
N ILE A 113 0.51 -3.77 -5.15
CA ILE A 113 0.18 -4.19 -6.51
C ILE A 113 -0.05 -5.70 -6.55
N VAL A 114 0.85 -6.48 -5.96
CA VAL A 114 0.73 -7.95 -5.92
C VAL A 114 -0.52 -8.37 -5.16
N SER A 115 -0.82 -7.77 -4.02
CA SER A 115 -2.03 -8.05 -3.23
C SER A 115 -3.33 -7.76 -3.99
N GLY A 116 -3.34 -6.76 -4.88
CA GLY A 116 -4.49 -6.51 -5.75
C GLY A 116 -4.64 -7.52 -6.90
N PHE A 117 -3.54 -8.05 -7.44
CA PHE A 117 -3.60 -9.10 -8.47
C PHE A 117 -3.81 -10.50 -7.90
N ILE A 118 -3.33 -10.75 -6.68
CA ILE A 118 -3.37 -12.04 -6.00
C ILE A 118 -4.11 -11.84 -4.67
N PRO A 119 -5.45 -11.92 -4.67
CA PRO A 119 -6.25 -11.95 -3.46
C PRO A 119 -5.86 -13.08 -2.50
N ALA A 120 -6.13 -12.89 -1.22
CA ALA A 120 -5.73 -13.79 -0.15
C ALA A 120 -6.40 -15.18 -0.25
N ASP A 121 -7.60 -15.27 -0.83
CA ASP A 121 -8.33 -16.52 -1.08
C ASP A 121 -7.77 -17.34 -2.25
N ILE A 122 -7.08 -16.71 -3.20
CA ILE A 122 -6.45 -17.42 -4.33
C ILE A 122 -5.10 -18.00 -3.91
N ASN A 123 -4.23 -17.17 -3.32
CA ASN A 123 -2.94 -17.64 -2.84
C ASN A 123 -2.45 -16.81 -1.64
N LEU A 124 -2.73 -17.34 -0.45
CA LEU A 124 -2.37 -16.70 0.80
C LEU A 124 -0.87 -16.49 0.97
N PHE A 125 -0.04 -17.42 0.50
CA PHE A 125 1.41 -17.35 0.66
C PHE A 125 2.00 -16.17 -0.11
N TRP A 126 1.70 -16.07 -1.41
CA TRP A 126 2.18 -14.98 -2.27
C TRP A 126 1.59 -13.64 -1.87
N HIS A 127 0.32 -13.60 -1.49
CA HIS A 127 -0.30 -12.39 -0.95
C HIS A 127 0.45 -11.90 0.30
N SER A 128 0.65 -12.79 1.28
CA SER A 128 1.19 -12.43 2.59
C SER A 128 2.68 -12.08 2.54
N ILE A 129 3.50 -12.82 1.78
CA ILE A 129 4.95 -12.59 1.80
C ILE A 129 5.31 -11.18 1.28
N PHE A 130 4.69 -10.74 0.19
CA PHE A 130 4.96 -9.42 -0.39
C PHE A 130 4.38 -8.29 0.46
N ALA A 131 3.17 -8.47 1.00
CA ALA A 131 2.56 -7.50 1.91
C ALA A 131 3.40 -7.34 3.20
N GLN A 132 3.80 -8.43 3.84
CA GLN A 132 4.56 -8.41 5.09
C GLN A 132 5.96 -7.82 4.91
N LEU A 133 6.67 -8.19 3.84
CA LEU A 133 7.97 -7.59 3.51
C LEU A 133 7.84 -6.08 3.29
N GLY A 134 6.79 -5.64 2.59
CA GLY A 134 6.46 -4.23 2.42
C GLY A 134 6.24 -3.49 3.74
N MET A 135 5.42 -4.04 4.64
CA MET A 135 5.10 -3.44 5.93
C MET A 135 6.32 -3.32 6.87
N ILE A 136 7.22 -4.30 6.86
CA ILE A 136 8.44 -4.22 7.68
C ILE A 136 9.41 -3.19 7.11
N THR A 137 9.58 -3.18 5.79
CA THR A 137 10.56 -2.31 5.13
C THR A 137 10.14 -0.84 5.10
N VAL A 138 8.84 -0.53 5.00
CA VAL A 138 8.38 0.87 4.91
C VAL A 138 8.76 1.70 6.14
N LEU A 139 8.68 1.14 7.35
CA LEU A 139 9.03 1.85 8.58
C LEU A 139 10.50 2.29 8.57
N ALA A 140 11.39 1.37 8.17
CA ALA A 140 12.81 1.67 7.99
C ALA A 140 13.02 2.71 6.87
N GLY A 141 12.32 2.59 5.75
CA GLY A 141 12.41 3.53 4.63
C GLY A 141 12.00 4.95 5.01
N LEU A 142 10.89 5.11 5.73
CA LEU A 142 10.40 6.40 6.22
C LEU A 142 11.39 7.03 7.21
N TRP A 143 11.93 6.26 8.14
CA TRP A 143 12.97 6.73 9.07
C TRP A 143 14.21 7.26 8.33
N MET A 144 14.65 6.53 7.30
CA MET A 144 15.81 6.91 6.50
C MET A 144 15.57 8.17 5.68
N TYR A 145 14.35 8.35 5.13
CA TYR A 145 13.98 9.63 4.52
C TYR A 145 13.95 10.77 5.54
N ALA A 146 13.34 10.57 6.71
CA ALA A 146 13.28 11.58 7.77
C ALA A 146 14.69 12.02 8.21
N SER A 147 15.61 11.09 8.42
CA SER A 147 17.00 11.40 8.81
C SER A 147 17.81 12.12 7.72
N SER A 148 17.43 11.95 6.45
CA SER A 148 18.08 12.58 5.29
C SER A 148 17.58 14.00 5.02
N LEU A 149 16.47 14.43 5.62
CA LEU A 149 15.95 15.78 5.49
C LEU A 149 16.80 16.77 6.30
N THR A 150 17.30 17.81 5.64
CA THR A 150 18.15 18.85 6.26
C THR A 150 17.34 20.02 6.84
N SER A 151 16.08 20.18 6.42
CA SER A 151 15.17 21.22 6.92
C SER A 151 13.85 20.56 7.34
N GLY A 152 13.36 20.93 8.53
CA GLY A 152 12.28 20.22 9.25
C GLY A 152 12.75 19.38 10.45
N LYS A 153 14.06 19.39 10.76
CA LYS A 153 14.67 18.66 11.90
C LYS A 153 14.28 19.18 13.28
N TYR A 154 13.77 20.41 13.36
CA TYR A 154 13.37 21.04 14.60
C TYR A 154 11.95 21.58 14.44
N TRP A 155 11.00 20.92 15.11
CA TRP A 155 9.72 21.48 15.52
C TRP A 155 9.85 21.99 16.96
N THR A 156 10.95 22.72 17.22
CA THR A 156 11.31 23.40 18.47
C THR A 156 12.18 24.58 18.09
#